data_AF-A0A3M7QAH4-F1
#
_entry.id   AF-A0A3M7QAH4-F1
#
_cell.length_a   1.000
_cell.length_b   1.000
_cell.length_c   1.000
_cell.angle_alpha   90.00
_cell.angle_beta   90.00
_cell.angle_gamma   90.00
#
_symmetry.space_group_name_H-M   'P 1'
#
loop_
_entity.id
_entity.type
_entity.pdbx_description
1 polymer ?
#
loop_
_entity_poly.entity_id
_entity_poly.type
_entity_poly.pdbx_seq_one_letter_code
_entity_poly.pdbx_strand_id
1 'polypeptide(L)'
;QFSDVKVADRFWYENGDDKNVRLTVDQLNEIRHANAARLICDNTNLKDVQKFPFLMPNYRFNSYVSCKELPEVSLRPWTDYGSGPSESYDGDHENYE
;
A
#
# COMPACT_ATOMS: atom_id res chain seq x y z
N GLN A 1 13.76 9.30 19.04
CA GLN A 1 13.65 7.90 18.60
C GLN A 1 12.72 7.74 17.39
N PHE A 2 11.38 7.88 17.49
CA PHE A 2 10.50 7.77 16.29
C PHE A 2 10.75 8.82 15.19
N SER A 3 11.01 10.08 15.57
CA SER A 3 11.35 11.13 14.61
C SER A 3 12.63 10.82 13.84
N ASP A 4 13.63 10.30 14.54
CA ASP A 4 14.94 10.00 13.96
C ASP A 4 14.81 8.88 12.92
N VAL A 5 14.02 7.84 13.20
CA VAL A 5 13.73 6.76 12.24
C VAL A 5 12.99 7.31 11.02
N LYS A 6 11.98 8.17 11.21
CA LYS A 6 11.24 8.78 10.09
C LYS A 6 12.14 9.63 9.18
N VAL A 7 12.97 10.49 9.77
CA VAL A 7 13.78 11.46 9.00
C VAL A 7 15.03 10.82 8.39
N ALA A 8 15.65 9.86 9.08
CA ALA A 8 16.89 9.23 8.61
C ALA A 8 16.67 8.04 7.66
N ASP A 9 15.43 7.56 7.50
CA ASP A 9 15.12 6.47 6.58
C ASP A 9 14.93 6.99 5.15
N ARG A 10 15.89 6.65 4.28
CA ARG A 10 15.83 6.96 2.84
C ARG A 10 14.55 6.42 2.18
N PHE A 11 14.06 5.28 2.66
CA PHE A 11 12.89 4.58 2.11
C PHE A 11 11.59 4.91 2.86
N TRP A 12 11.58 5.95 3.71
CA TRP A 12 10.34 6.43 4.32
C TRP A 12 9.31 6.76 3.23
N TYR A 13 8.10 6.20 3.34
CA TYR A 13 7.10 6.19 2.26
C TYR A 13 6.64 7.56 1.76
N GLU A 14 6.85 8.63 2.54
CA GLU A 14 6.49 10.00 2.16
C GLU A 14 7.64 10.79 1.52
N ASN A 15 8.86 10.22 1.47
CA ASN A 15 10.00 10.91 0.89
C ASN A 15 9.83 11.03 -0.63
N GLY A 16 9.88 12.27 -1.15
CA GLY A 16 9.58 12.57 -2.56
C GLY A 16 10.79 12.94 -3.44
N ASP A 17 11.96 13.11 -2.84
CA ASP A 17 13.11 13.73 -3.51
C ASP A 17 13.88 12.77 -4.42
N ASP A 18 14.10 11.52 -3.99
CA ASP A 18 14.83 10.52 -4.76
C ASP A 18 13.87 9.72 -5.66
N LYS A 19 13.93 9.98 -6.97
CA LYS A 19 13.09 9.34 -8.00
C LYS A 19 13.28 7.82 -8.09
N ASN A 20 14.40 7.29 -7.60
CA ASN A 20 14.70 5.85 -7.68
C ASN A 20 14.01 5.05 -6.57
N VAL A 21 13.54 5.71 -5.51
CA VAL A 21 12.96 5.05 -4.32
C VAL A 21 11.58 5.58 -3.95
N ARG A 22 11.23 6.80 -4.37
CA ARG A 22 9.95 7.41 -4.02
C ARG A 22 8.77 6.65 -4.63
N LEU A 23 7.66 6.65 -3.91
CA LEU A 23 6.36 6.31 -4.47
C LEU A 23 5.86 7.42 -5.41
N THR A 24 5.03 7.05 -6.37
CA THR A 24 4.28 8.05 -7.14
C THR A 24 3.24 8.75 -6.25
N VAL A 25 2.77 9.92 -6.67
CA VAL A 25 1.73 10.64 -5.92
C VAL A 25 0.44 9.81 -5.81
N ASP A 26 0.09 9.07 -6.86
CA ASP A 26 -1.09 8.20 -6.88
C ASP A 26 -0.93 7.03 -5.92
N GLN A 27 0.25 6.39 -5.90
CA GLN A 27 0.57 5.34 -4.92
C GLN A 27 0.50 5.87 -3.49
N LEU A 28 1.07 7.05 -3.22
CA LEU A 28 1.03 7.66 -1.89
C LEU A 28 -0.39 8.01 -1.44
N ASN A 29 -1.24 8.46 -2.36
CA ASN A 29 -2.65 8.74 -2.07
C ASN A 29 -3.41 7.46 -1.69
N GLU A 30 -3.15 6.34 -2.36
CA GLU A 30 -3.78 5.07 -1.98
C GLU A 30 -3.28 4.53 -0.64
N ILE A 31 -1.98 4.65 -0.33
CA ILE A 31 -1.46 4.27 1.00
C ILE A 31 -2.12 5.08 2.12
N ARG A 32 -2.45 6.36 1.89
CA ARG A 32 -3.14 7.19 2.89
C ARG A 32 -4.57 6.72 3.19
N HIS A 33 -5.18 5.91 2.33
CA HIS A 33 -6.46 5.25 2.61
C HIS A 33 -6.32 3.98 3.46
N ALA A 34 -5.09 3.52 3.74
CA ALA A 34 -4.85 2.37 4.60
C ALA A 34 -5.47 2.60 5.98
N ASN A 35 -6.19 1.60 6.47
CA ASN A 35 -6.89 1.69 7.73
C ASN A 35 -6.85 0.35 8.48
N ALA A 36 -6.56 0.42 9.78
CA ALA A 36 -6.38 -0.78 10.60
C ALA A 36 -7.65 -1.64 10.70
N ALA A 37 -8.84 -1.01 10.67
CA ALA A 37 -10.11 -1.72 10.68
C ALA A 37 -10.26 -2.62 9.43
N ARG A 38 -9.91 -2.09 8.26
CA ARG A 38 -9.93 -2.82 7.00
C ARG A 38 -8.86 -3.90 6.96
N LEU A 39 -7.66 -3.62 7.46
CA LEU A 39 -6.62 -4.63 7.60
C LEU A 39 -7.12 -5.86 8.39
N ILE A 40 -7.87 -5.63 9.47
CA ILE A 40 -8.50 -6.72 10.24
C ILE A 40 -9.56 -7.43 9.39
N CYS A 41 -10.44 -6.70 8.69
CA CYS A 41 -11.47 -7.30 7.84
C CYS A 41 -10.90 -8.17 6.71
N ASP A 42 -9.86 -7.70 6.02
CA ASP A 42 -9.29 -8.40 4.87
C ASP A 42 -8.53 -9.67 5.26
N ASN A 43 -8.11 -9.78 6.53
CA ASN A 43 -7.28 -10.89 7.04
C ASN A 43 -7.99 -11.77 8.08
N THR A 44 -9.30 -11.57 8.31
CA THR A 44 -10.09 -12.36 9.26
C THR A 44 -11.48 -12.66 8.70
N ASN A 45 -12.25 -13.48 9.40
CA ASN A 45 -13.63 -13.82 9.01
C ASN A 45 -14.69 -12.85 9.58
N LEU A 46 -14.27 -11.73 10.18
CA LEU A 46 -15.18 -10.75 10.74
C LEU A 46 -16.01 -10.09 9.64
N LYS A 47 -17.28 -9.81 9.95
CA LYS A 47 -18.20 -9.07 9.07
C LYS A 47 -18.37 -7.62 9.50
N ASP A 48 -18.19 -7.37 10.78
CA ASP A 48 -18.27 -6.06 11.39
C ASP A 48 -17.04 -5.83 12.28
N VAL A 49 -16.56 -4.59 12.32
CA VAL A 49 -15.39 -4.18 13.11
C VAL A 49 -15.59 -2.75 13.61
N GLN A 50 -14.89 -2.37 14.68
CA GLN A 50 -14.85 -0.96 15.11
C GLN A 50 -14.11 -0.11 14.07
N LYS A 51 -14.69 1.05 13.73
CA LYS A 51 -14.11 1.97 12.74
C LYS A 51 -12.71 2.46 13.14
N PHE A 52 -12.47 2.68 14.44
CA PHE A 52 -11.20 3.12 14.99
C PHE A 52 -10.68 2.11 16.04
N PRO A 53 -9.92 1.08 15.61
CA PRO A 53 -9.54 -0.05 16.49
C PRO A 53 -8.64 0.31 17.67
N PHE A 54 -7.97 1.46 17.62
CA PHE A 54 -7.12 1.95 18.71
C PHE A 54 -7.89 2.78 19.74
N LEU A 55 -9.15 3.12 19.47
CA LEU A 55 -10.03 3.78 20.42
C LEU A 55 -10.92 2.74 21.11
N MET A 56 -11.35 3.06 22.33
CA MET A 56 -12.32 2.21 23.02
C MET A 56 -13.66 2.17 22.26
N PRO A 57 -14.39 1.04 22.31
CA PRO A 57 -15.74 0.95 21.78
C PRO A 57 -16.64 2.07 22.31
N ASN A 58 -17.35 2.75 21.41
CA ASN A 58 -18.34 3.76 21.79
C ASN A 58 -19.49 3.79 20.80
N TYR A 59 -20.71 3.62 21.28
CA TYR A 59 -21.90 3.55 20.44
C TYR A 59 -22.19 4.80 19.59
N ARG A 60 -21.64 5.97 19.93
CA ARG A 60 -21.87 7.22 19.18
C ARG A 60 -20.86 7.48 18.08
N PHE A 61 -19.58 7.15 18.30
CA PHE A 61 -18.49 7.59 17.42
C PHE A 61 -17.49 6.48 17.03
N ASN A 62 -17.53 5.33 17.69
CA ASN A 62 -16.68 4.18 17.41
C ASN A 62 -17.47 2.88 17.58
N SER A 63 -18.65 2.83 16.95
CA SER A 63 -19.46 1.63 16.89
C SER A 63 -18.86 0.65 15.88
N TYR A 64 -19.36 -0.58 15.92
CA TYR A 64 -19.09 -1.53 14.84
C TYR A 64 -19.73 -1.04 13.55
N VAL A 65 -19.02 -1.24 12.44
CA VAL A 65 -19.47 -0.97 11.07
C VAL A 65 -19.19 -2.20 10.22
N SER A 66 -19.96 -2.36 9.15
CA SER A 66 -19.75 -3.46 8.20
C SER A 66 -18.40 -3.31 7.51
N CYS A 67 -17.66 -4.40 7.37
CA CYS A 67 -16.39 -4.42 6.64
C CYS A 67 -16.53 -3.90 5.20
N LYS A 68 -17.73 -4.03 4.60
CA LYS A 68 -18.01 -3.55 3.23
C LYS A 68 -18.09 -2.03 3.12
N GLU A 69 -18.27 -1.33 4.23
CA GLU A 69 -18.37 0.14 4.29
C GLU A 69 -17.00 0.80 4.52
N LEU A 70 -15.97 0.00 4.85
CA LEU A 70 -14.63 0.50 5.06
C LEU A 70 -13.90 0.73 3.74
N PRO A 71 -13.18 1.86 3.59
CA PRO A 71 -12.42 2.15 2.39
C PRO A 71 -11.33 1.10 2.16
N GLU A 72 -11.07 0.83 0.88
CA GLU A 72 -10.03 -0.08 0.40
C GLU A 72 -8.81 0.72 -0.07
N VAL A 73 -7.63 0.11 0.06
CA VAL A 73 -6.44 0.56 -0.64
C VAL A 73 -6.50 0.00 -2.05
N SER A 74 -6.57 0.86 -3.07
CA SER A 74 -6.51 0.41 -4.45
C SER A 74 -5.07 0.13 -4.86
N LEU A 75 -4.81 -1.08 -5.36
CA LEU A 75 -3.48 -1.44 -5.91
C LEU A 75 -3.31 -1.06 -7.38
N ARG A 76 -4.30 -0.38 -7.99
CA ARG A 76 -4.23 0.04 -9.40
C ARG A 76 -2.98 0.88 -9.73
N PRO A 77 -2.51 1.81 -8.89
CA PRO A 77 -1.30 2.59 -9.16
C PRO A 77 0.01 1.77 -9.21
N TRP A 78 -0.02 0.48 -8.90
CA TRP A 78 1.10 -0.46 -9.04
C TRP A 78 1.01 -1.33 -10.29
N THR A 79 0.05 -1.05 -11.18
CA THR A 79 -0.03 -1.78 -12.44
C THR A 79 1.15 -1.35 -13.33
N ASP A 80 2.06 -2.26 -13.60
CA ASP A 80 3.07 -2.08 -14.63
C ASP A 80 2.41 -2.30 -15.99
N TYR A 81 2.09 -1.20 -16.67
CA TYR A 81 1.82 -1.29 -18.09
C TYR A 81 3.16 -1.56 -18.76
N GLY A 82 3.41 -2.83 -19.12
CA GLY A 82 4.59 -3.20 -19.90
C GLY A 82 4.72 -2.22 -21.05
N SER A 83 5.74 -1.36 -20.98
CA SER A 83 6.12 -0.51 -22.09
C SER A 83 6.51 -1.45 -23.23
N GLY A 84 5.74 -1.49 -24.30
CA GLY A 84 6.20 -2.13 -25.54
C GLY A 84 7.44 -1.40 -26.10
N PRO A 85 8.14 -1.98 -27.09
CA PRO A 85 8.00 -3.33 -27.63
C PRO A 85 8.84 -4.34 -26.83
N SER A 86 8.65 -5.64 -27.09
CA SER A 86 9.63 -6.65 -26.72
C SER A 86 11.01 -6.20 -27.21
N GLU A 87 11.89 -5.78 -26.31
CA GLU A 87 13.31 -5.95 -26.57
C GLU A 87 13.49 -7.46 -26.75
N SER A 88 13.67 -7.87 -28.00
CA SER A 88 14.20 -9.16 -28.31
C SER A 88 15.49 -9.28 -27.53
N TYR A 89 15.48 -10.10 -26.48
CA TYR A 89 16.69 -10.74 -26.01
C TYR A 89 17.19 -11.56 -27.20
N ASP A 90 18.01 -10.95 -28.06
CA ASP A 90 18.98 -11.68 -28.86
C ASP A 90 19.97 -12.25 -27.86
N GLY A 91 19.57 -13.39 -27.28
CA GLY A 91 20.50 -14.27 -26.61
C GLY A 91 21.40 -14.83 -27.70
N ASP A 92 22.61 -14.29 -27.79
CA ASP A 92 23.70 -14.94 -28.49
C ASP A 92 23.84 -16.37 -27.93
N HIS A 93 23.26 -17.33 -28.64
CA HIS A 93 23.57 -18.74 -28.48
C HIS A 93 25.01 -18.94 -28.97
N GLU A 94 25.98 -18.76 -28.06
CA GLU A 94 27.30 -19.36 -28.24
C GLU A 94 27.11 -20.88 -28.27
N ASN A 95 27.18 -21.45 -29.48
CA ASN A 95 27.34 -22.87 -29.67
C ASN A 95 28.71 -23.28 -29.09
N TYR A 96 28.68 -24.05 -28.01
CA TYR A 96 29.81 -24.92 -27.68
C TYR A 96 29.48 -26.31 -28.23
N GLU A 97 30.23 -26.70 -29.26
CA GLU A 97 30.48 -28.10 -29.63
C GLU A 97 31.20 -28.85 -28.50
#